data_AF-A0A7C9Q071-F1
#
_entry.id   AF-A0A7C9Q071-F1
#
_cell.length_a   1.000
_cell.length_b   1.000
_cell.length_c   1.000
_cell.angle_alpha   90.00
_cell.angle_beta   90.00
_cell.angle_gamma   90.00
#
_symmetry.space_group_name_H-M   'P 1'
#
loop_
_entity.id
_entity.type
_entity.pdbx_description
1 polymer ?
#
loop_
_entity_poly.entity_id
_entity_poly.type
_entity_poly.pdbx_seq_one_letter_code
_entity_poly.pdbx_strand_id
1 'polypeptide(L)'
;MSNAYIDSPDSPKVTYSPAYTLVPTYECFNRCTYCNFRADLGKSPWMSVASAQRLLKSLSNSGIIEILVLSGEVHPMSPQRRAWCDRIYTLCELALSMGFLPHANVGPLSFAEMARLKEVNVSMGLMLESLAPQLLKTVHRYAPSKEPALRREQLQWAGELRIPFTTGLLLGIGEIASDRRATLEAIALIHQEWGHIQEVILQPYSPGEQIAEDIPGFNLQELPEVVAEAREILPSEITLQIPPNLVTEPDILLECLDAGVRDLGGIGPIDEVNPSYPHLHKEKLTAILTRKGWSLAPRLPIYPQYDSWLSESLFRAVKRFRLIRV
;
A
#
# COMPACT_ATOMS: atom_id res chain seq x y z
N MET A 1 -17.17 5.56 34.45
CA MET A 1 -17.96 4.36 34.10
C MET A 1 -17.42 3.86 32.77
N SER A 2 -16.62 2.80 32.82
CA SER A 2 -15.97 2.19 31.65
C SER A 2 -16.97 1.31 30.92
N ASN A 3 -17.51 1.79 29.80
CA ASN A 3 -18.15 0.90 28.85
C ASN A 3 -17.06 0.07 28.16
N ALA A 4 -16.69 -1.05 28.79
CA ALA A 4 -16.05 -2.15 28.11
C ALA A 4 -17.08 -2.74 27.14
N TYR A 5 -17.09 -2.22 25.92
CA TYR A 5 -17.84 -2.82 24.82
C TYR A 5 -17.26 -4.21 24.58
N ILE A 6 -18.08 -5.22 24.80
CA ILE A 6 -17.76 -6.62 24.53
C ILE A 6 -17.80 -6.77 23.01
N ASP A 7 -16.65 -7.07 22.43
CA ASP A 7 -16.51 -7.43 21.02
C ASP A 7 -17.39 -8.66 20.76
N SER A 8 -18.54 -8.48 20.12
CA SER A 8 -19.45 -9.59 19.82
C SER A 8 -18.83 -10.43 18.70
N PRO A 9 -18.78 -11.76 18.81
CA PRO A 9 -18.25 -12.62 17.75
C PRO A 9 -19.01 -12.49 16.42
N ASP A 10 -20.21 -11.90 16.43
CA ASP A 10 -21.05 -11.67 15.25
C ASP A 10 -20.89 -10.26 14.64
N SER A 11 -20.05 -9.39 15.22
CA SER A 11 -19.80 -8.05 14.67
C SER A 11 -19.04 -8.11 13.34
N PRO A 12 -19.46 -7.34 12.32
CA PRO A 12 -18.71 -7.26 11.09
C PRO A 12 -17.32 -6.65 11.36
N LYS A 13 -16.29 -7.24 10.74
CA LYS A 13 -14.89 -6.97 11.06
C LYS A 13 -14.20 -6.24 9.91
N VAL A 14 -13.42 -5.22 10.25
CA VAL A 14 -12.48 -4.54 9.34
C VAL A 14 -11.07 -4.66 9.91
N THR A 15 -10.08 -4.85 9.04
CA THR A 15 -8.68 -5.03 9.45
C THR A 15 -7.80 -3.82 9.19
N TYR A 16 -6.64 -3.79 9.83
CA TYR A 16 -5.55 -2.86 9.54
C TYR A 16 -4.21 -3.54 9.84
N SER A 17 -3.12 -3.08 9.22
CA SER A 17 -1.77 -3.55 9.55
C SER A 17 -1.08 -2.54 10.48
N PRO A 18 -0.58 -2.95 11.67
CA PRO A 18 0.27 -2.08 12.50
C PRO A 18 1.61 -1.84 11.79
N ALA A 19 1.75 -0.69 11.13
CA ALA A 19 2.82 -0.46 10.17
C ALA A 19 3.66 0.79 10.49
N TYR A 20 4.91 0.77 10.09
CA TYR A 20 5.76 1.97 10.04
C TYR A 20 6.42 2.07 8.66
N THR A 21 6.37 3.25 8.06
CA THR A 21 6.96 3.49 6.75
C THR A 21 8.44 3.82 6.88
N LEU A 22 9.30 2.96 6.32
CA LEU A 22 10.72 3.21 6.20
C LEU A 22 11.01 3.73 4.79
N VAL A 23 11.56 4.93 4.67
CA VAL A 23 11.85 5.55 3.37
C VAL A 23 13.34 5.46 3.02
N PRO A 24 13.77 4.56 2.11
CA PRO A 24 15.16 4.48 1.69
C PRO A 24 15.64 5.76 1.02
N THR A 25 14.78 6.41 0.24
CA THR A 25 15.01 7.73 -0.35
C THR A 25 13.69 8.30 -0.86
N TYR A 26 13.55 9.62 -0.83
CA TYR A 26 12.47 10.32 -1.51
C TYR A 26 12.85 10.70 -2.96
N GLU A 27 14.11 10.51 -3.36
CA GLU A 27 14.59 10.85 -4.71
C GLU A 27 13.85 10.01 -5.75
N CYS A 28 13.21 10.70 -6.69
CA CYS A 28 12.47 10.05 -7.76
C CYS A 28 12.76 10.73 -9.09
N PHE A 29 13.15 9.93 -10.08
CA PHE A 29 13.35 10.43 -11.44
C PHE A 29 12.05 10.79 -12.16
N ASN A 30 10.92 10.22 -11.73
CA ASN A 30 9.60 10.61 -12.19
C ASN A 30 9.16 11.94 -11.57
N ARG A 31 8.33 12.67 -12.30
CA ARG A 31 7.69 13.92 -11.86
C ARG A 31 6.17 13.85 -12.07
N CYS A 32 5.52 12.94 -11.33
CA CYS A 32 4.06 12.92 -11.26
C CYS A 32 3.58 14.23 -10.62
N THR A 33 2.66 14.94 -11.27
CA THR A 33 2.29 16.29 -10.80
C THR A 33 1.48 16.28 -9.51
N TYR A 34 0.78 15.17 -9.20
CA TYR A 34 0.03 14.97 -7.96
C TYR A 34 0.87 14.49 -6.75
N CYS A 35 2.15 14.15 -6.93
CA CYS A 35 2.90 13.40 -5.93
C CYS A 35 3.57 14.31 -4.88
N ASN A 36 3.11 14.22 -3.63
CA ASN A 36 3.69 14.92 -2.47
C ASN A 36 4.93 14.23 -1.88
N PHE A 37 5.20 12.99 -2.29
CA PHE A 37 6.27 12.16 -1.70
C PHE A 37 7.64 12.42 -2.34
N ARG A 38 7.70 12.83 -3.61
CA ARG A 38 8.97 12.88 -4.35
C ARG A 38 9.85 14.07 -3.93
N ALA A 39 11.16 13.82 -3.90
CA ALA A 39 12.20 14.84 -3.91
C ALA A 39 12.93 14.85 -5.25
N ASP A 40 13.45 16.02 -5.63
CA ASP A 40 14.37 16.13 -6.77
C ASP A 40 15.70 15.39 -6.50
N LEU A 41 16.32 14.90 -7.57
CA LEU A 41 17.60 14.18 -7.49
C LEU A 41 18.67 15.07 -6.82
N GLY A 42 19.41 14.50 -5.88
CA GLY A 42 20.43 15.18 -5.08
C GLY A 42 19.89 15.97 -3.89
N LYS A 43 18.58 15.98 -3.65
CA LYS A 43 17.95 16.72 -2.53
C LYS A 43 17.62 15.86 -1.32
N SER A 44 17.59 14.53 -1.47
CA SER A 44 17.22 13.61 -0.39
C SER A 44 18.19 12.42 -0.34
N PRO A 45 19.26 12.50 0.48
CA PRO A 45 20.27 11.45 0.52
C PRO A 45 19.66 10.12 0.95
N TRP A 46 20.20 9.03 0.41
CA TRP A 46 19.71 7.69 0.74
C TRP A 46 19.93 7.38 2.21
N MET A 47 18.93 6.78 2.83
CA MET A 47 18.97 6.32 4.21
C MET A 47 20.14 5.35 4.41
N SER A 48 20.97 5.64 5.41
CA SER A 48 22.05 4.74 5.82
C SER A 48 21.49 3.55 6.62
N VAL A 49 22.16 2.40 6.55
CA VAL A 49 21.82 1.22 7.37
C VAL A 49 21.86 1.55 8.86
N ALA A 50 22.83 2.36 9.30
CA ALA A 50 22.94 2.78 10.69
C ALA A 50 21.76 3.66 11.14
N SER A 51 21.27 4.53 10.26
CA SER A 51 20.05 5.32 10.52
C SER A 51 18.82 4.43 10.62
N ALA A 52 18.65 3.49 9.67
CA ALA A 52 17.56 2.53 9.70
C ALA A 52 17.59 1.67 10.96
N GLN A 53 18.77 1.17 11.37
CA GLN A 53 18.92 0.37 12.58
C GLN A 53 18.52 1.14 13.84
N ARG A 54 18.91 2.42 13.96
CA ARG A 54 18.51 3.27 15.09
C ARG A 54 16.99 3.45 15.13
N LEU A 55 16.39 3.72 13.97
CA LEU A 55 14.94 3.88 13.82
C LEU A 55 14.22 2.58 14.18
N LEU A 56 14.56 1.44 13.56
CA LEU A 56 13.93 0.14 13.83
C LEU A 56 14.08 -0.28 15.30
N LYS A 57 15.22 0.05 15.94
CA LYS A 57 15.42 -0.19 17.37
C LYS A 57 14.48 0.66 18.24
N SER A 58 14.17 1.88 17.83
CA SER A 58 13.19 2.72 18.53
C SER A 58 11.75 2.19 18.43
N LEU A 59 11.46 1.36 17.42
CA LEU A 59 10.17 0.69 17.24
C LEU A 59 10.06 -0.63 18.03
N SER A 60 11.12 -1.09 18.69
CA SER A 60 11.04 -2.30 19.53
C SER A 60 10.00 -2.07 20.64
N ASN A 61 9.02 -2.98 20.73
CA ASN A 61 7.89 -2.92 21.68
C ASN A 61 6.82 -1.84 21.41
N SER A 62 6.80 -1.21 20.22
CA SER A 62 5.74 -0.25 19.86
C SER A 62 4.46 -0.90 19.36
N GLY A 63 4.46 -2.23 19.17
CA GLY A 63 3.36 -2.97 18.55
C GLY A 63 3.34 -2.91 17.03
N ILE A 64 4.32 -2.23 16.40
CA ILE A 64 4.53 -2.27 14.95
C ILE A 64 4.97 -3.67 14.52
N ILE A 65 4.36 -4.15 13.45
CA ILE A 65 4.60 -5.48 12.85
C ILE A 65 5.15 -5.31 11.45
N GLU A 66 4.50 -4.49 10.63
CA GLU A 66 4.89 -4.23 9.25
C GLU A 66 5.91 -3.09 9.16
N ILE A 67 6.96 -3.31 8.37
CA ILE A 67 7.80 -2.22 7.87
C ILE A 67 7.49 -2.05 6.38
N LEU A 68 6.70 -1.01 6.08
CA LEU A 68 6.41 -0.62 4.71
C LEU A 68 7.64 0.10 4.15
N VAL A 69 8.37 -0.56 3.26
CA VAL A 69 9.52 0.03 2.59
C VAL A 69 9.03 0.76 1.35
N LEU A 70 8.88 2.07 1.48
CA LEU A 70 8.39 2.97 0.44
C LEU A 70 9.55 3.83 -0.09
N SER A 71 9.79 3.83 -1.40
CA SER A 71 10.94 4.53 -1.98
C SER A 71 10.55 5.36 -3.19
N GLY A 72 11.25 6.47 -3.39
CA GLY A 72 11.37 7.10 -4.70
C GLY A 72 12.11 6.18 -5.66
N GLU A 73 12.00 6.45 -6.96
CA GLU A 73 12.48 5.55 -8.00
C GLU A 73 13.83 6.00 -8.58
N VAL A 74 14.70 5.02 -8.86
CA VAL A 74 15.92 5.19 -9.66
C VAL A 74 15.71 4.60 -11.05
N HIS A 75 15.98 5.39 -12.09
CA HIS A 75 15.77 4.99 -13.50
C HIS A 75 16.44 3.64 -13.81
N PRO A 76 15.80 2.71 -14.56
CA PRO A 76 16.34 1.37 -14.83
C PRO A 76 17.75 1.37 -15.47
N MET A 77 18.03 2.33 -16.35
CA MET A 77 19.34 2.52 -17.00
C MET A 77 20.36 3.31 -16.16
N SER A 78 20.02 3.73 -14.94
CA SER A 78 20.94 4.48 -14.09
C SER A 78 22.09 3.60 -13.59
N PRO A 79 23.34 4.09 -13.56
CA PRO A 79 24.44 3.36 -12.92
C PRO A 79 24.20 3.12 -11.42
N GLN A 80 23.31 3.89 -10.80
CA GLN A 80 22.95 3.75 -9.39
C GLN A 80 21.86 2.68 -9.14
N ARG A 81 21.23 2.12 -10.19
CA ARG A 81 20.10 1.19 -10.05
C ARG A 81 20.42 -0.02 -9.18
N ARG A 82 21.57 -0.64 -9.40
CA ARG A 82 22.04 -1.78 -8.61
C ARG A 82 22.21 -1.40 -7.14
N ALA A 83 22.91 -0.30 -6.87
CA ALA A 83 23.16 0.18 -5.50
C ALA A 83 21.85 0.54 -4.78
N TRP A 84 20.86 1.08 -5.50
CA TRP A 84 19.53 1.38 -4.96
C TRP A 84 18.77 0.09 -4.58
N CYS A 85 18.73 -0.91 -5.47
CA CYS A 85 18.12 -2.20 -5.16
C CYS A 85 18.84 -2.92 -4.01
N ASP A 86 20.18 -2.89 -3.98
CA ASP A 86 21.00 -3.42 -2.88
C ASP A 86 20.68 -2.74 -1.54
N ARG A 87 20.49 -1.41 -1.56
CA ARG A 87 20.08 -0.67 -0.37
C ARG A 87 18.72 -1.12 0.12
N ILE A 88 17.71 -1.22 -0.76
CA ILE A 88 16.36 -1.68 -0.40
C ILE A 88 16.42 -3.09 0.19
N TYR A 89 17.12 -4.02 -0.47
CA TYR A 89 17.30 -5.38 0.04
C TYR A 89 17.89 -5.37 1.45
N THR A 90 18.99 -4.63 1.66
CA THR A 90 19.67 -4.53 2.97
C THR A 90 18.74 -4.00 4.06
N LEU A 91 17.88 -3.02 3.73
CA LEU A 91 16.93 -2.45 4.68
C LEU A 91 15.80 -3.42 5.02
N CYS A 92 15.27 -4.16 4.03
CA CYS A 92 14.27 -5.20 4.26
C CYS A 92 14.85 -6.34 5.12
N GLU A 93 16.06 -6.81 4.78
CA GLU A 93 16.77 -7.86 5.53
C GLU A 93 17.02 -7.43 6.98
N LEU A 94 17.44 -6.17 7.18
CA LEU A 94 17.62 -5.59 8.52
C LEU A 94 16.29 -5.60 9.30
N ALA A 95 15.21 -5.10 8.72
CA ALA A 95 13.89 -5.10 9.36
C ALA A 95 13.43 -6.51 9.75
N LEU A 96 13.61 -7.48 8.85
CA LEU A 96 13.30 -8.89 9.10
C LEU A 96 14.15 -9.47 10.25
N SER A 97 15.46 -9.18 10.26
CA SER A 97 16.37 -9.64 11.31
C SER A 97 16.02 -9.08 12.70
N MET A 98 15.38 -7.91 12.73
CA MET A 98 14.91 -7.24 13.95
C MET A 98 13.50 -7.67 14.37
N GLY A 99 12.89 -8.62 13.65
CA GLY A 99 11.61 -9.24 14.01
C GLY A 99 10.38 -8.58 13.38
N PHE A 100 10.56 -7.62 12.47
CA PHE A 100 9.45 -7.05 11.71
C PHE A 100 9.18 -7.83 10.42
N LEU A 101 8.05 -7.55 9.76
CA LEU A 101 7.67 -8.12 8.48
C LEU A 101 7.76 -7.04 7.38
N PRO A 102 8.76 -7.13 6.46
CA PRO A 102 8.90 -6.15 5.40
C PRO A 102 7.84 -6.32 4.30
N HIS A 103 7.31 -5.18 3.84
CA HIS A 103 6.48 -5.05 2.63
C HIS A 103 7.10 -3.97 1.73
N ALA A 104 7.56 -4.31 0.53
CA ALA A 104 8.20 -3.34 -0.36
C ALA A 104 7.25 -2.77 -1.42
N ASN A 105 7.12 -1.45 -1.47
CA ASN A 105 6.46 -0.72 -2.55
C ASN A 105 7.40 0.38 -3.05
N VAL A 106 8.22 0.04 -4.06
CA VAL A 106 9.40 0.83 -4.45
C VAL A 106 9.38 1.23 -5.92
N GLY A 107 8.20 1.24 -6.53
CA GLY A 107 8.01 1.48 -7.96
C GLY A 107 8.41 0.28 -8.83
N PRO A 108 8.52 0.48 -10.16
CA PRO A 108 8.79 -0.63 -11.04
C PRO A 108 10.16 -1.30 -10.87
N LEU A 109 10.16 -2.63 -10.89
CA LEU A 109 11.29 -3.53 -10.69
C LEU A 109 11.40 -4.48 -11.89
N SER A 110 12.62 -4.84 -12.27
CA SER A 110 12.83 -5.97 -13.18
C SER A 110 12.47 -7.29 -12.49
N PHE A 111 12.14 -8.31 -13.29
CA PHE A 111 11.87 -9.67 -12.80
C PHE A 111 12.95 -10.17 -11.83
N ALA A 112 14.23 -9.96 -12.14
CA ALA A 112 15.35 -10.38 -11.30
C ALA A 112 15.43 -9.60 -9.98
N GLU A 113 15.11 -8.31 -9.98
CA GLU A 113 15.03 -7.51 -8.75
C GLU A 113 13.86 -7.94 -7.86
N MET A 114 12.70 -8.26 -8.45
CA MET A 114 11.55 -8.81 -7.72
C MET A 114 11.88 -10.17 -7.10
N ALA A 115 12.46 -11.09 -7.88
CA ALA A 115 12.85 -12.41 -7.40
C ALA A 115 13.82 -12.31 -6.23
N ARG A 116 14.75 -11.34 -6.27
CA ARG A 116 15.67 -11.08 -5.17
C ARG A 116 14.97 -10.48 -3.95
N LEU A 117 14.13 -9.46 -4.13
CA LEU A 117 13.44 -8.79 -3.02
C LEU A 117 12.41 -9.69 -2.34
N LYS A 118 11.83 -10.65 -3.08
CA LYS A 118 10.94 -11.68 -2.54
C LYS A 118 11.55 -12.43 -1.35
N GLU A 119 12.86 -12.67 -1.36
CA GLU A 119 13.54 -13.44 -0.29
C GLU A 119 13.52 -12.75 1.08
N VAL A 120 13.27 -11.43 1.10
CA VAL A 120 13.28 -10.60 2.32
C VAL A 120 11.98 -9.83 2.55
N ASN A 121 10.93 -10.08 1.76
CA ASN A 121 9.62 -9.42 1.88
C ASN A 121 8.51 -10.46 1.94
N VAL A 122 7.57 -10.31 2.88
CA VAL A 122 6.41 -11.22 2.98
C VAL A 122 5.30 -10.87 1.98
N SER A 123 5.31 -9.63 1.49
CA SER A 123 4.42 -9.12 0.45
C SER A 123 5.13 -7.95 -0.24
N MET A 124 4.70 -7.61 -1.45
CA MET A 124 5.20 -6.45 -2.19
C MET A 124 4.03 -5.70 -2.81
N GLY A 125 4.27 -4.47 -3.26
CA GLY A 125 3.21 -3.66 -3.83
C GLY A 125 3.65 -2.77 -4.98
N LEU A 126 2.67 -2.46 -5.82
CA LEU A 126 2.76 -1.46 -6.87
C LEU A 126 1.34 -0.97 -7.18
N MET A 127 1.05 0.29 -6.93
CA MET A 127 -0.22 0.89 -7.39
C MET A 127 -0.27 0.84 -8.92
N LEU A 128 -1.28 0.20 -9.51
CA LEU A 128 -1.51 0.30 -10.95
C LEU A 128 -1.93 1.73 -11.34
N GLU A 129 -2.59 2.41 -10.39
CA GLU A 129 -3.14 3.77 -10.46
C GLU A 129 -4.27 3.91 -11.47
N SER A 130 -3.96 3.76 -12.76
CA SER A 130 -4.92 3.85 -13.85
C SER A 130 -4.28 3.33 -15.14
N LEU A 131 -5.06 2.65 -15.98
CA LEU A 131 -4.64 2.25 -17.34
C LEU A 131 -4.87 3.34 -18.39
N ALA A 132 -5.33 4.53 -17.97
CA ALA A 132 -5.81 5.54 -18.89
C ALA A 132 -4.64 6.27 -19.61
N PRO A 133 -4.48 6.10 -20.93
CA PRO A 133 -3.29 6.57 -21.66
C PRO A 133 -3.20 8.10 -21.74
N GLN A 134 -4.32 8.81 -21.52
CA GLN A 134 -4.36 10.27 -21.46
C GLN A 134 -3.55 10.83 -20.29
N LEU A 135 -3.39 10.08 -19.19
CA LEU A 135 -2.63 10.53 -18.02
C LEU A 135 -1.15 10.75 -18.35
N LEU A 136 -0.60 10.00 -19.32
CA LEU A 136 0.74 10.21 -19.87
C LEU A 136 0.91 11.56 -20.59
N LYS A 137 -0.18 12.25 -20.90
CA LYS A 137 -0.16 13.60 -21.48
C LYS A 137 -0.42 14.68 -20.43
N THR A 138 -0.89 14.32 -19.25
CA THR A 138 -1.22 15.23 -18.14
C THR A 138 -0.31 14.95 -16.94
N VAL A 139 -0.84 14.33 -15.90
CA VAL A 139 -0.20 14.20 -14.59
C VAL A 139 1.00 13.26 -14.57
N HIS A 140 1.11 12.37 -15.57
CA HIS A 140 2.24 11.45 -15.76
C HIS A 140 3.18 11.88 -16.89
N ARG A 141 3.04 13.08 -17.46
CA ARG A 141 3.84 13.56 -18.60
C ARG A 141 5.35 13.39 -18.43
N TYR A 142 5.84 13.56 -17.21
CA TYR A 142 7.26 13.45 -16.87
C TYR A 142 7.53 12.27 -15.92
N ALA A 143 6.70 11.24 -15.99
CA ALA A 143 6.77 10.06 -15.16
C ALA A 143 6.76 8.78 -16.03
N PRO A 144 7.85 8.48 -16.76
CA PRO A 144 7.89 7.35 -17.70
C PRO A 144 7.65 5.98 -17.05
N SER A 145 7.86 5.82 -15.74
CA SER A 145 7.53 4.57 -15.03
C SER A 145 6.03 4.36 -14.79
N LYS A 146 5.22 5.36 -15.13
CA LYS A 146 3.75 5.33 -15.06
C LYS A 146 3.10 4.81 -16.34
N GLU A 147 3.89 4.44 -17.34
CA GLU A 147 3.41 3.72 -18.53
C GLU A 147 2.60 2.47 -18.12
N PRO A 148 1.29 2.41 -18.44
CA PRO A 148 0.41 1.31 -18.03
C PRO A 148 0.95 -0.09 -18.35
N ALA A 149 1.60 -0.26 -19.51
CA ALA A 149 2.15 -1.55 -19.92
C ALA A 149 3.22 -2.06 -18.95
N LEU A 150 4.12 -1.19 -18.47
CA LEU A 150 5.19 -1.55 -17.53
C LEU A 150 4.63 -1.96 -16.16
N ARG A 151 3.62 -1.23 -15.69
CA ARG A 151 3.00 -1.53 -14.39
C ARG A 151 2.22 -2.83 -14.44
N ARG A 152 1.49 -3.07 -15.53
CA ARG A 152 0.77 -4.33 -15.77
C ARG A 152 1.71 -5.53 -15.87
N GLU A 153 2.83 -5.38 -16.57
CA GLU A 153 3.85 -6.43 -16.69
C GLU A 153 4.40 -6.84 -15.32
N GLN A 154 4.69 -5.88 -14.44
CA GLN A 154 5.14 -6.20 -13.08
C GLN A 154 4.09 -6.94 -12.25
N LEU A 155 2.80 -6.61 -12.40
CA LEU A 155 1.72 -7.38 -11.76
C LEU A 155 1.73 -8.84 -12.26
N GLN A 156 1.95 -9.08 -13.56
CA GLN A 156 2.07 -10.44 -14.09
C GLN A 156 3.30 -11.18 -13.52
N TRP A 157 4.46 -10.51 -13.47
CA TRP A 157 5.67 -11.07 -12.88
C TRP A 157 5.53 -11.38 -11.38
N ALA A 158 4.77 -10.59 -10.62
CA ALA A 158 4.46 -10.89 -9.23
C ALA A 158 3.71 -12.23 -9.10
N GLY A 159 2.78 -12.49 -10.03
CA GLY A 159 2.08 -13.75 -10.17
C GLY A 159 3.02 -14.92 -10.50
N GLU A 160 3.82 -14.78 -11.56
CA GLU A 160 4.81 -15.78 -11.97
C GLU A 160 5.78 -16.16 -10.84
N LEU A 161 6.22 -15.16 -10.08
CA LEU A 161 7.11 -15.32 -8.95
C LEU A 161 6.42 -15.79 -7.66
N ARG A 162 5.08 -15.94 -7.65
CA ARG A 162 4.28 -16.23 -6.44
C ARG A 162 4.59 -15.26 -5.30
N ILE A 163 4.47 -13.98 -5.57
CA ILE A 163 4.61 -12.90 -4.60
C ILE A 163 3.22 -12.42 -4.21
N PRO A 164 2.81 -12.52 -2.94
CA PRO A 164 1.57 -11.89 -2.46
C PRO A 164 1.68 -10.39 -2.69
N PHE A 165 0.67 -9.81 -3.35
CA PHE A 165 0.85 -8.48 -3.94
C PHE A 165 -0.31 -7.53 -3.67
N THR A 166 0.04 -6.29 -3.34
CA THR A 166 -0.91 -5.20 -3.13
C THR A 166 -0.84 -4.23 -4.31
N THR A 167 -1.98 -3.98 -4.93
CA THR A 167 -2.09 -2.98 -6.02
C THR A 167 -3.28 -2.07 -5.74
N GLY A 168 -3.65 -1.22 -6.69
CA GLY A 168 -4.73 -0.28 -6.48
C GLY A 168 -4.87 0.80 -7.53
N LEU A 169 -5.91 1.59 -7.37
CA LEU A 169 -6.23 2.76 -8.16
C LEU A 169 -5.95 4.03 -7.36
N LEU A 170 -5.48 5.07 -8.04
CA LEU A 170 -5.45 6.43 -7.51
C LEU A 170 -6.60 7.19 -8.19
N LEU A 171 -7.59 7.59 -7.41
CA LEU A 171 -8.84 8.17 -7.90
C LEU A 171 -8.75 9.70 -7.91
N GLY A 172 -9.32 10.36 -8.91
CA GLY A 172 -9.41 11.82 -8.99
C GLY A 172 -8.17 12.51 -9.56
N ILE A 173 -7.41 11.82 -10.42
CA ILE A 173 -6.21 12.38 -11.10
C ILE A 173 -6.44 12.67 -12.59
N GLY A 174 -7.69 12.58 -13.04
CA GLY A 174 -8.11 12.84 -14.42
C GLY A 174 -8.61 11.59 -15.16
N GLU A 175 -8.72 10.46 -14.48
CA GLU A 175 -9.37 9.26 -15.00
C GLU A 175 -10.90 9.41 -14.98
N ILE A 176 -11.59 8.80 -15.96
CA ILE A 176 -13.06 8.74 -15.99
C ILE A 176 -13.57 7.37 -15.51
N ALA A 177 -14.87 7.23 -15.29
CA ALA A 177 -15.47 5.98 -14.79
C ALA A 177 -15.09 4.74 -15.62
N SER A 178 -15.08 4.85 -16.96
CA SER A 178 -14.67 3.74 -17.84
C SER A 178 -13.21 3.35 -17.66
N ASP A 179 -12.33 4.30 -17.30
CA ASP A 179 -10.92 4.01 -17.04
C ASP A 179 -10.76 3.23 -15.74
N ARG A 180 -11.53 3.60 -14.70
CA ARG A 180 -11.55 2.89 -13.41
C ARG A 180 -12.01 1.45 -13.61
N ARG A 181 -13.13 1.26 -14.32
CA ARG A 181 -13.64 -0.07 -14.69
C ARG A 181 -12.60 -0.90 -15.44
N ALA A 182 -12.03 -0.36 -16.52
CA ALA A 182 -11.02 -1.07 -17.30
C ALA A 182 -9.77 -1.44 -16.46
N THR A 183 -9.39 -0.58 -15.52
CA THR A 183 -8.26 -0.84 -14.60
C THR A 183 -8.61 -1.97 -13.62
N LEU A 184 -9.82 -1.98 -13.04
CA LEU A 184 -10.30 -3.04 -12.15
C LEU A 184 -10.45 -4.38 -12.88
N GLU A 185 -10.99 -4.37 -14.10
CA GLU A 185 -11.11 -5.57 -14.95
C GLU A 185 -9.73 -6.16 -15.27
N ALA A 186 -8.74 -5.32 -15.57
CA ALA A 186 -7.37 -5.80 -15.81
C ALA A 186 -6.74 -6.43 -14.55
N ILE A 187 -6.97 -5.85 -13.37
CA ILE A 187 -6.54 -6.44 -12.10
C ILE A 187 -7.24 -7.78 -11.87
N ALA A 188 -8.55 -7.86 -12.11
CA ALA A 188 -9.33 -9.09 -11.98
C ALA A 188 -8.79 -10.20 -12.88
N LEU A 189 -8.51 -9.91 -14.15
CA LEU A 189 -7.96 -10.87 -15.12
C LEU A 189 -6.59 -11.40 -14.68
N ILE A 190 -5.71 -10.52 -14.21
CA ILE A 190 -4.38 -10.92 -13.71
C ILE A 190 -4.51 -11.79 -12.45
N HIS A 191 -5.42 -11.46 -11.54
CA HIS A 191 -5.67 -12.30 -10.37
C HIS A 191 -6.29 -13.64 -10.75
N GLN A 192 -7.19 -13.71 -11.74
CA GLN A 192 -7.74 -14.98 -12.22
C GLN A 192 -6.65 -15.90 -12.79
N GLU A 193 -5.63 -15.35 -13.44
CA GLU A 193 -4.52 -16.13 -14.00
C GLU A 193 -3.56 -16.65 -12.90
N TRP A 194 -3.24 -15.80 -11.91
CA TRP A 194 -2.13 -16.06 -11.00
C TRP A 194 -2.50 -16.19 -9.52
N GLY A 195 -3.67 -15.72 -9.12
CA GLY A 195 -4.21 -15.80 -7.76
C GLY A 195 -3.40 -15.06 -6.69
N HIS A 196 -2.55 -14.09 -7.05
CA HIS A 196 -1.51 -13.52 -6.16
C HIS A 196 -1.88 -12.17 -5.52
N ILE A 197 -2.86 -11.47 -6.08
CA ILE A 197 -3.27 -10.15 -5.60
C ILE A 197 -4.07 -10.32 -4.31
N GLN A 198 -3.53 -9.85 -3.19
CA GLN A 198 -4.20 -9.94 -1.89
C GLN A 198 -5.14 -8.76 -1.65
N GLU A 199 -4.76 -7.58 -2.16
CA GLU A 199 -5.39 -6.31 -1.85
C GLU A 199 -5.46 -5.41 -3.07
N VAL A 200 -6.60 -4.73 -3.21
CA VAL A 200 -6.77 -3.59 -4.11
C VAL A 200 -7.12 -2.37 -3.28
N ILE A 201 -6.23 -1.39 -3.31
CA ILE A 201 -6.40 -0.11 -2.65
C ILE A 201 -7.18 0.83 -3.57
N LEU A 202 -8.28 1.39 -3.06
CA LEU A 202 -9.00 2.48 -3.70
C LEU A 202 -8.61 3.78 -2.99
N GLN A 203 -7.58 4.44 -3.51
CA GLN A 203 -7.00 5.61 -2.86
C GLN A 203 -7.56 6.89 -3.49
N PRO A 204 -8.39 7.68 -2.78
CA PRO A 204 -8.77 9.00 -3.26
C PRO A 204 -7.55 9.92 -3.26
N TYR A 205 -7.29 10.61 -4.36
CA TYR A 205 -6.31 11.69 -4.41
C TYR A 205 -6.82 12.89 -3.62
N SER A 206 -5.96 13.41 -2.75
CA SER A 206 -6.22 14.61 -1.97
C SER A 206 -5.09 15.61 -2.21
N PRO A 207 -5.37 16.85 -2.65
CA PRO A 207 -4.33 17.82 -3.00
C PRO A 207 -3.47 18.22 -1.79
N GLY A 208 -2.16 17.98 -1.88
CA GLY A 208 -1.21 18.44 -0.86
C GLY A 208 -0.85 19.91 -1.02
N GLU A 209 -0.25 20.49 0.04
CA GLU A 209 0.12 21.92 0.10
C GLU A 209 1.18 22.34 -0.94
N GLN A 210 1.91 21.38 -1.53
CA GLN A 210 3.09 21.64 -2.38
C GLN A 210 2.87 21.34 -3.87
N ILE A 211 1.62 21.15 -4.31
CA ILE A 211 1.33 20.68 -5.68
C ILE A 211 1.28 21.83 -6.69
N ALA A 212 1.92 21.61 -7.84
CA ALA A 212 2.13 22.61 -8.89
C ALA A 212 0.96 22.77 -9.88
N GLU A 213 -0.01 21.85 -9.88
CA GLU A 213 -1.17 21.85 -10.78
C GLU A 213 -2.48 21.78 -9.97
N ASP A 214 -3.48 22.54 -10.41
CA ASP A 214 -4.81 22.62 -9.80
C ASP A 214 -5.66 21.38 -10.15
N ILE A 215 -5.23 20.21 -9.65
CA ILE A 215 -6.03 18.99 -9.72
C ILE A 215 -6.99 19.05 -8.51
N PRO A 216 -8.32 19.10 -8.73
CA PRO A 216 -9.29 19.43 -7.67
C PRO A 216 -9.39 18.38 -6.54
N GLY A 217 -8.80 17.20 -6.71
CA GLY A 217 -8.97 16.07 -5.80
C GLY A 217 -10.15 15.17 -6.19
N PHE A 218 -10.28 14.05 -5.49
CA PHE A 218 -11.42 13.15 -5.64
C PHE A 218 -12.61 13.63 -4.80
N ASN A 219 -13.82 13.57 -5.37
CA ASN A 219 -15.06 13.82 -4.64
C ASN A 219 -15.38 12.62 -3.74
N LEU A 220 -15.16 12.74 -2.42
CA LEU A 220 -15.33 11.63 -1.48
C LEU A 220 -16.76 11.06 -1.45
N GLN A 221 -17.78 11.83 -1.82
CA GLN A 221 -19.17 11.34 -1.88
C GLN A 221 -19.36 10.25 -2.95
N GLU A 222 -18.46 10.15 -3.94
CA GLU A 222 -18.47 9.09 -4.96
C GLU A 222 -17.77 7.82 -4.48
N LEU A 223 -17.01 7.85 -3.38
CA LEU A 223 -16.18 6.74 -2.95
C LEU A 223 -16.98 5.46 -2.66
N PRO A 224 -18.13 5.50 -1.94
CA PRO A 224 -18.92 4.29 -1.68
C PRO A 224 -19.41 3.60 -2.96
N GLU A 225 -19.77 4.38 -3.98
CA GLU A 225 -20.19 3.85 -5.30
C GLU A 225 -19.02 3.18 -6.02
N VAL A 226 -17.84 3.82 -6.02
CA VAL A 226 -16.61 3.24 -6.59
C VAL A 226 -16.21 1.95 -5.86
N VAL A 227 -16.38 1.89 -4.54
CA VAL A 227 -16.15 0.68 -3.75
C VAL A 227 -17.12 -0.43 -4.16
N ALA A 228 -18.41 -0.12 -4.31
CA ALA A 228 -19.42 -1.10 -4.72
C ALA A 228 -19.12 -1.66 -6.12
N GLU A 229 -18.77 -0.80 -7.08
CA GLU A 229 -18.36 -1.19 -8.43
C GLU A 229 -17.10 -2.08 -8.39
N ALA A 230 -16.08 -1.69 -7.61
CA ALA A 230 -14.88 -2.50 -7.46
C ALA A 230 -15.19 -3.87 -6.84
N ARG A 231 -16.13 -3.93 -5.89
CA ARG A 231 -16.52 -5.20 -5.26
C ARG A 231 -17.23 -6.13 -6.23
N GLU A 232 -18.03 -5.59 -7.15
CA GLU A 232 -18.71 -6.34 -8.21
C GLU A 232 -17.70 -6.90 -9.23
N ILE A 233 -16.70 -6.11 -9.63
CA ILE A 233 -15.74 -6.49 -10.68
C ILE A 233 -14.67 -7.46 -10.17
N LEU A 234 -14.13 -7.22 -8.96
CA LEU A 234 -12.97 -7.95 -8.47
C LEU A 234 -13.37 -9.31 -7.86
N PRO A 235 -12.54 -10.36 -8.02
CA PRO A 235 -12.70 -11.63 -7.31
C PRO A 235 -12.80 -11.46 -5.79
N SER A 236 -13.65 -12.27 -5.15
CA SER A 236 -13.96 -12.18 -3.71
C SER A 236 -12.76 -12.38 -2.79
N GLU A 237 -11.73 -13.06 -3.29
CA GLU A 237 -10.45 -13.36 -2.66
C GLU A 237 -9.58 -12.10 -2.49
N ILE A 238 -9.81 -11.07 -3.30
CA ILE A 238 -9.14 -9.78 -3.21
C ILE A 238 -9.83 -8.94 -2.14
N THR A 239 -9.06 -8.51 -1.14
CA THR A 239 -9.54 -7.59 -0.12
C THR A 239 -9.55 -6.15 -0.64
N LEU A 240 -10.67 -5.46 -0.48
CA LEU A 240 -10.75 -4.03 -0.77
C LEU A 240 -10.24 -3.21 0.41
N GLN A 241 -9.29 -2.33 0.10
CA GLN A 241 -8.65 -1.45 1.07
C GLN A 241 -8.94 0.02 0.73
N ILE A 242 -9.17 0.85 1.75
CA ILE A 242 -9.12 2.32 1.63
C ILE A 242 -8.22 2.92 2.71
N PRO A 243 -7.47 4.00 2.43
CA PRO A 243 -6.69 4.71 3.45
C PRO A 243 -7.62 5.61 4.27
N PRO A 244 -7.85 5.32 5.56
CA PRO A 244 -8.86 6.04 6.34
C PRO A 244 -8.50 7.50 6.58
N ASN A 245 -7.22 7.87 6.54
CA ASN A 245 -6.77 9.26 6.68
C ASN A 245 -7.18 10.16 5.50
N LEU A 246 -7.48 9.58 4.33
CA LEU A 246 -7.97 10.33 3.17
C LEU A 246 -9.50 10.34 3.08
N VAL A 247 -10.19 9.57 3.91
CA VAL A 247 -11.66 9.57 4.05
C VAL A 247 -12.02 10.38 5.29
N THR A 248 -12.05 11.70 5.13
CA THR A 248 -12.16 12.65 6.24
C THR A 248 -13.54 12.69 6.91
N GLU A 249 -14.57 12.20 6.20
CA GLU A 249 -15.95 12.13 6.67
C GLU A 249 -16.25 10.74 7.26
N PRO A 250 -16.54 10.61 8.57
CA PRO A 250 -16.79 9.32 9.21
C PRO A 250 -17.95 8.52 8.60
N ASP A 251 -18.97 9.19 8.09
CA ASP A 251 -20.15 8.53 7.52
C ASP A 251 -19.81 7.89 6.16
N ILE A 252 -19.01 8.57 5.33
CA ILE A 252 -18.47 8.01 4.08
C ILE A 252 -17.60 6.79 4.36
N LEU A 253 -16.74 6.83 5.39
CA LEU A 253 -15.93 5.68 5.80
C LEU A 253 -16.81 4.47 6.12
N LEU A 254 -17.89 4.68 6.87
CA LEU A 254 -18.84 3.63 7.23
C LEU A 254 -19.62 3.10 6.02
N GLU A 255 -20.01 3.98 5.09
CA GLU A 255 -20.66 3.59 3.83
C GLU A 255 -19.73 2.76 2.93
N CYS A 256 -18.43 3.06 2.90
CA CYS A 256 -17.45 2.24 2.19
C CYS A 256 -17.33 0.82 2.77
N LEU A 257 -17.45 0.67 4.09
CA LEU A 257 -17.48 -0.65 4.73
C LEU A 257 -18.74 -1.43 4.34
N ASP A 258 -19.89 -0.77 4.35
CA ASP A 258 -21.15 -1.35 3.91
C ASP A 258 -21.07 -1.77 2.42
N ALA A 259 -20.37 -0.99 1.58
CA ALA A 259 -20.17 -1.25 0.15
C ALA A 259 -19.17 -2.38 -0.17
N GLY A 260 -18.24 -2.72 0.73
CA GLY A 260 -17.35 -3.87 0.54
C GLY A 260 -15.91 -3.74 1.00
N VAL A 261 -15.50 -2.59 1.54
CA VAL A 261 -14.17 -2.44 2.17
C VAL A 261 -14.05 -3.38 3.36
N ARG A 262 -12.92 -4.08 3.45
CA ARG A 262 -12.59 -4.94 4.60
C ARG A 262 -11.23 -4.64 5.23
N ASP A 263 -10.49 -3.68 4.69
CA ASP A 263 -9.20 -3.28 5.22
C ASP A 263 -8.94 -1.78 5.17
N LEU A 264 -8.25 -1.25 6.19
CA LEU A 264 -7.89 0.17 6.32
C LEU A 264 -6.40 0.43 6.06
N GLY A 265 -5.65 -0.57 5.59
CA GLY A 265 -4.25 -0.48 5.23
C GLY A 265 -3.29 -0.44 6.41
N GLY A 266 -2.06 -0.03 6.12
CA GLY A 266 -1.03 0.21 7.12
C GLY A 266 -1.37 1.45 7.96
N ILE A 267 -1.50 1.28 9.27
CA ILE A 267 -1.73 2.37 10.22
C ILE A 267 -0.52 2.46 11.15
N GLY A 268 0.14 3.61 11.08
CA GLY A 268 1.32 3.96 11.85
C GLY A 268 1.22 5.34 12.50
N PRO A 269 2.30 5.81 13.13
CA PRO A 269 2.33 7.14 13.74
C PRO A 269 2.44 8.29 12.72
N ILE A 270 2.92 8.04 11.49
CA ILE A 270 3.28 9.06 10.49
C ILE A 270 2.91 8.57 9.07
N ASP A 271 2.41 9.49 8.22
CA ASP A 271 2.07 9.23 6.80
C ASP A 271 3.15 9.91 5.98
N GLU A 272 4.00 9.12 5.35
CA GLU A 272 5.07 9.66 4.51
C GLU A 272 4.56 10.09 3.13
N VAL A 273 3.42 9.55 2.67
CA VAL A 273 2.84 9.85 1.35
C VAL A 273 1.98 11.10 1.40
N ASN A 274 1.17 11.26 2.45
CA ASN A 274 0.21 12.34 2.61
C ASN A 274 0.44 13.11 3.93
N PRO A 275 1.61 13.74 4.12
CA PRO A 275 1.99 14.35 5.41
C PRO A 275 1.10 15.54 5.82
N SER A 276 0.37 16.15 4.88
CA SER A 276 -0.53 17.27 5.13
C SER A 276 -1.86 16.88 5.80
N TYR A 277 -2.16 15.59 5.94
CA TYR A 277 -3.46 15.11 6.45
C TYR A 277 -3.35 14.51 7.86
N PRO A 278 -4.32 14.77 8.75
CA PRO A 278 -4.29 14.25 10.10
C PRO A 278 -4.41 12.73 10.07
N HIS A 279 -3.42 12.05 10.64
CA HIS A 279 -3.51 10.61 10.83
C HIS A 279 -4.57 10.25 11.86
N LEU A 280 -5.46 9.35 11.47
CA LEU A 280 -6.46 8.79 12.38
C LEU A 280 -5.80 7.71 13.24
N HIS A 281 -5.56 8.02 14.51
CA HIS A 281 -5.12 7.04 15.50
C HIS A 281 -6.21 5.99 15.76
N LYS A 282 -5.77 4.80 16.18
CA LYS A 282 -6.61 3.60 16.40
C LYS A 282 -7.85 3.89 17.25
N GLU A 283 -7.72 4.71 18.29
CA GLU A 283 -8.80 5.03 19.22
C GLU A 283 -9.93 5.79 18.51
N LYS A 284 -9.58 6.75 17.64
CA LYS A 284 -10.55 7.52 16.87
C LYS A 284 -11.24 6.65 15.83
N LEU A 285 -10.51 5.77 15.14
CA LEU A 285 -11.10 4.79 14.22
C LEU A 285 -12.06 3.85 14.93
N THR A 286 -11.65 3.30 16.08
CA THR A 286 -12.50 2.43 16.90
C THR A 286 -13.80 3.14 17.29
N ALA A 287 -13.72 4.40 17.74
CA ALA A 287 -14.91 5.18 18.08
C ALA A 287 -15.85 5.37 16.87
N ILE A 288 -15.33 5.63 15.67
CA ILE A 288 -16.14 5.75 14.45
C ILE A 288 -16.80 4.41 14.11
N LEU A 289 -16.03 3.32 14.07
CA LEU A 289 -16.48 1.99 13.64
C LEU A 289 -17.57 1.42 14.56
N THR A 290 -17.41 1.58 15.86
CA THR A 290 -18.40 1.10 16.85
C THR A 290 -19.77 1.77 16.71
N ARG A 291 -19.89 2.95 16.08
CA ARG A 291 -21.19 3.59 15.81
C ARG A 291 -22.13 2.73 14.96
N LYS A 292 -21.57 1.85 14.11
CA LYS A 292 -22.32 0.87 13.30
C LYS A 292 -22.00 -0.59 13.68
N GLY A 293 -21.43 -0.82 14.86
CA GLY A 293 -21.16 -2.17 15.37
C GLY A 293 -19.97 -2.88 14.70
N TRP A 294 -19.13 -2.16 13.94
CA TRP A 294 -17.92 -2.72 13.36
C TRP A 294 -16.80 -2.86 14.39
N SER A 295 -16.03 -3.95 14.29
CA SER A 295 -14.81 -4.16 15.08
C SER A 295 -13.56 -3.95 14.23
N LEU A 296 -12.55 -3.31 14.83
CA LEU A 296 -11.25 -3.07 14.21
C LEU A 296 -10.24 -4.08 14.74
N ALA A 297 -9.66 -4.89 13.86
CA ALA A 297 -8.63 -5.84 14.28
C ALA A 297 -7.31 -5.66 13.51
N PRO A 298 -6.17 -5.87 14.18
CA PRO A 298 -4.91 -5.94 13.47
C PRO A 298 -4.84 -7.20 12.57
N ARG A 299 -4.04 -7.11 11.51
CA ARG A 299 -3.63 -8.22 10.64
C ARG A 299 -2.13 -8.13 10.35
N LEU A 300 -1.62 -9.15 9.68
CA LEU A 300 -0.27 -9.14 9.12
C LEU A 300 -0.28 -8.51 7.71
N PRO A 301 0.87 -8.04 7.20
CA PRO A 301 1.02 -7.58 5.81
C PRO A 301 0.82 -8.68 4.75
N ILE A 302 0.55 -9.93 5.17
CA ILE A 302 0.28 -11.09 4.32
C ILE A 302 -0.95 -11.87 4.85
N TYR A 303 -1.86 -12.25 3.95
CA TYR A 303 -3.05 -13.02 4.28
C TYR A 303 -2.76 -14.54 4.38
N PRO A 304 -3.47 -15.29 5.24
CA PRO A 304 -3.19 -16.71 5.52
C PRO A 304 -3.07 -17.62 4.29
N GLN A 305 -3.87 -17.38 3.25
CA GLN A 305 -3.86 -18.20 2.04
C GLN A 305 -2.51 -18.20 1.31
N TYR A 306 -1.69 -17.17 1.55
CA TYR A 306 -0.40 -16.99 0.90
C TYR A 306 0.79 -17.51 1.72
N ASP A 307 0.57 -18.03 2.93
CA ASP A 307 1.65 -18.51 3.80
C ASP A 307 2.51 -19.59 3.11
N SER A 308 1.90 -20.43 2.27
CA SER A 308 2.59 -21.51 1.54
C SER A 308 3.52 -21.01 0.43
N TRP A 309 3.47 -19.73 0.08
CA TRP A 309 4.29 -19.13 -0.97
C TRP A 309 5.60 -18.53 -0.45
N LEU A 310 5.71 -18.41 0.87
CA LEU A 310 6.87 -17.87 1.55
C LEU A 310 8.03 -18.88 1.58
N SER A 311 9.25 -18.36 1.53
CA SER A 311 10.43 -19.15 1.88
C SER A 311 10.37 -19.59 3.35
N GLU A 312 11.14 -20.62 3.72
CA GLU A 312 11.11 -21.15 5.09
C GLU A 312 11.46 -20.07 6.15
N SER A 313 12.39 -19.17 5.84
CA SER A 313 12.77 -18.07 6.73
C SER A 313 11.60 -17.11 6.97
N LEU A 314 10.93 -16.67 5.91
CA LEU A 314 9.78 -15.76 5.98
C LEU A 314 8.57 -16.42 6.63
N PHE A 315 8.27 -17.68 6.30
CA PHE A 315 7.20 -18.44 6.93
C PHE A 315 7.40 -18.56 8.44
N ARG A 316 8.64 -18.82 8.90
CA ARG A 316 8.97 -18.83 10.33
C ARG A 316 8.73 -17.47 11.00
N ALA A 317 9.05 -16.36 10.32
CA ALA A 317 8.78 -15.02 10.84
C ALA A 317 7.27 -14.76 10.97
N VAL A 318 6.49 -15.05 9.93
CA VAL A 318 5.02 -14.89 9.93
C VAL A 318 4.35 -15.77 10.98
N LYS A 319 4.77 -17.04 11.10
CA LYS A 319 4.21 -18.00 12.06
C LYS A 319 4.33 -17.51 13.51
N ARG A 320 5.41 -16.81 13.87
CA ARG A 320 5.59 -16.24 15.21
C ARG A 320 4.46 -15.29 15.57
N PHE A 321 4.05 -14.42 14.64
CA PHE A 321 2.95 -13.51 14.86
C PHE A 321 1.59 -14.22 14.87
N ARG A 322 1.35 -15.17 13.96
CA ARG A 322 0.08 -15.92 13.94
C ARG A 322 -0.19 -16.69 15.24
N LEU A 323 0.85 -17.22 15.90
CA LEU A 323 0.72 -17.93 17.17
C LEU A 323 0.40 -17.02 18.36
N ILE A 324 0.73 -15.73 18.27
CA ILE A 324 0.58 -14.76 19.37
C ILE A 324 -0.86 -14.21 19.46
N ARG A 325 -1.76 -14.54 18.51
CA ARG A 325 -3.09 -13.90 18.36
C ARG A 325 -2.93 -12.37 18.43
N VAL A 326 -2.34 -11.81 17.37
CA VAL A 326 -2.32 -10.36 17.13
C VAL A 326 -3.75 -9.82 17.13
#